data_AF-A0A932T0Z3-F1
#
_entry.id   AF-A0A932T0Z3-F1
#
_cell.length_a   1.000
_cell.length_b   1.000
_cell.length_c   1.000
_cell.angle_alpha   90.00
_cell.angle_beta   90.00
_cell.angle_gamma   90.00
#
_symmetry.space_group_name_H-M   'P 1'
#
loop_
_entity.id
_entity.type
_entity.pdbx_description
1 polymer ?
#
loop_
_entity_poly.entity_id
_entity_poly.type
_entity_poly.pdbx_seq_one_letter_code
_entity_poly.pdbx_strand_id
1 'polypeptide(L)'
;MKLIDLNRNPTNTQLRQFGLACLVFLPLIGWLTTGRPLTLEAANVPLLAGLAAFGLVVTIVALVWPRAVKPLFIGASLAAFPIGLVVGELAMLLVFFLVFTPMALIFRLIGRDALQRKVDRQAKSYWQPKAQPKGAASYYRLY
;
A
#
# COMPACT_ATOMS: atom_id res chain seq x y z
N MET A 1 -7.74 23.14 2.81
CA MET A 1 -7.57 21.68 2.67
C MET A 1 -6.10 21.36 2.89
N LYS A 2 -5.75 20.66 3.98
CA LYS A 2 -4.36 20.22 4.23
C LYS A 2 -4.10 19.00 3.37
N LEU A 3 -3.24 19.12 2.35
CA LEU A 3 -2.90 18.00 1.46
C LEU A 3 -1.86 17.04 2.09
N ILE A 4 -1.23 17.45 3.21
CA ILE A 4 -0.18 16.67 3.89
C ILE A 4 -0.37 16.83 5.41
N ASP A 5 -1.06 15.89 6.05
CA ASP A 5 -1.03 15.74 7.51
C ASP A 5 0.18 14.88 7.89
N LEU A 6 1.37 15.48 7.80
CA LEU A 6 2.59 14.86 8.30
C LEU A 6 2.52 14.82 9.83
N ASN A 7 2.43 13.62 10.41
CA ASN A 7 2.42 13.42 11.85
C ASN A 7 3.77 13.86 12.46
N ARG A 8 3.87 15.15 12.81
CA ARG A 8 5.07 15.81 13.35
C ARG A 8 5.38 15.41 14.79
N ASN A 9 4.44 14.74 15.46
CA ASN A 9 4.57 14.23 16.83
C ASN A 9 4.33 12.72 16.84
N PRO A 10 5.26 11.93 16.27
CA PRO A 10 5.15 10.49 16.31
C PRO A 10 5.15 9.99 17.76
N THR A 11 4.25 9.06 18.03
CA THR A 11 4.09 8.43 19.36
C THR A 11 5.33 7.58 19.66
N ASN A 12 5.72 7.44 20.94
CA ASN A 12 6.88 6.63 21.33
C ASN A 12 6.82 5.19 20.79
N THR A 13 5.63 4.63 20.58
CA THR A 13 5.41 3.31 19.95
C THR A 13 5.83 3.29 18.48
N GLN A 14 5.55 4.35 17.70
CA GLN A 14 5.92 4.44 16.29
C GLN A 14 7.44 4.49 16.11
N LEU A 15 8.14 5.18 17.02
CA LEU A 15 9.61 5.22 17.02
C LEU A 15 10.23 3.85 17.33
N ARG A 16 9.64 3.11 18.27
CA ARG A 16 10.07 1.74 18.58
C ARG A 16 9.80 0.77 17.43
N GLN A 17 8.64 0.89 16.78
CA GLN A 17 8.30 0.11 15.60
C GLN A 17 9.26 0.40 14.45
N PHE A 18 9.67 1.66 14.25
CA PHE A 18 10.70 2.01 13.27
C PHE A 18 12.07 1.41 13.62
N GLY A 19 12.50 1.51 14.88
CA GLY A 19 13.75 0.88 15.33
C GLY A 19 13.76 -0.64 15.16
N LEU A 20 12.63 -1.31 15.41
CA LEU A 20 12.44 -2.75 15.13
C LEU A 20 12.41 -3.05 13.64
N ALA A 21 11.74 -2.23 12.83
CA ALA A 21 11.74 -2.37 11.39
C ALA A 21 13.15 -2.26 10.82
N CYS A 22 13.95 -1.30 11.28
CA CYS A 22 15.36 -1.16 10.92
C CYS A 22 16.20 -2.39 11.29
N LEU A 23 15.94 -3.04 12.42
CA LEU A 23 16.64 -4.27 12.83
C LEU A 23 16.49 -5.38 11.81
N VAL A 24 15.33 -5.47 11.14
CA VAL A 24 15.06 -6.50 10.13
C VAL A 24 15.46 -6.02 8.73
N PHE A 25 15.17 -4.76 8.38
CA PHE A 25 15.41 -4.22 7.04
C PHE A 25 16.89 -4.10 6.68
N LEU A 26 17.74 -3.60 7.59
CA LEU A 26 19.18 -3.42 7.34
C LEU A 26 19.92 -4.74 7.03
N PRO A 27 19.77 -5.81 7.82
CA PRO A 27 20.39 -7.10 7.48
C PRO A 27 19.73 -7.76 6.27
N LEU A 28 18.42 -7.56 6.03
CA LEU A 28 17.76 -8.07 4.82
C LEU A 28 18.32 -7.41 3.55
N ILE A 29 18.55 -6.09 3.58
CA ILE A 29 19.22 -5.36 2.49
C ILE A 29 20.65 -5.85 2.31
N GLY A 30 21.40 -6.02 3.41
CA GLY A 30 22.75 -6.59 3.37
C GLY A 30 22.77 -7.99 2.74
N TRP A 31 21.75 -8.81 3.02
CA TRP A 31 21.60 -10.13 2.40
C TRP A 31 21.28 -10.04 0.90
N LEU A 32 20.35 -9.17 0.51
CA LEU A 32 19.96 -8.93 -0.89
C LEU A 32 21.10 -8.37 -1.75
N THR A 33 21.93 -7.47 -1.22
CA THR A 33 23.10 -6.93 -1.95
C THR A 33 24.23 -7.94 -2.07
N THR A 34 24.33 -8.91 -1.15
CA THR A 34 25.35 -9.96 -1.20
C THR A 34 24.98 -11.06 -2.20
N GLY A 35 23.71 -11.19 -2.59
CA GLY A 35 23.26 -11.85 -3.83
C GLY A 35 23.72 -13.30 -4.07
N ARG A 36 24.22 -14.02 -3.06
CA ARG A 36 24.79 -15.37 -3.22
C ARG A 36 24.41 -16.29 -2.06
N PRO A 37 24.14 -17.58 -2.33
CA PRO A 37 23.83 -18.55 -1.30
C PRO A 37 25.05 -18.73 -0.40
N LEU A 38 24.83 -18.54 0.91
CA LEU A 38 25.61 -18.98 2.08
C LEU A 38 27.04 -19.49 1.82
N THR A 39 27.87 -18.71 1.15
CA THR A 39 29.31 -18.97 1.04
C THR A 39 29.96 -18.02 2.00
N LEU A 40 30.40 -18.59 3.13
CA LEU A 40 31.22 -17.95 4.16
C LEU A 40 32.62 -17.66 3.58
N GLU A 41 32.70 -16.90 2.48
CA GLU A 41 33.97 -16.33 2.06
C GLU A 41 34.30 -15.18 3.00
N ALA A 42 35.39 -15.34 3.74
CA ALA A 42 35.88 -14.50 4.83
C ALA A 42 36.05 -13.00 4.48
N ALA A 43 35.87 -12.60 3.22
CA ALA A 43 36.01 -11.23 2.74
C ALA A 43 34.76 -10.35 2.95
N ASN A 44 33.54 -10.92 2.98
CA ASN A 44 32.28 -10.13 3.06
C ASN A 44 31.56 -10.21 4.42
N VAL A 45 32.03 -11.12 5.29
CA VAL A 45 31.57 -11.28 6.68
C VAL A 45 31.69 -9.99 7.51
N PRO A 46 32.76 -9.17 7.43
CA PRO A 46 32.84 -7.95 8.24
C PRO A 46 31.87 -6.87 7.78
N LEU A 47 31.48 -6.84 6.50
CA LEU A 47 30.56 -5.84 5.97
C LEU A 47 29.11 -6.16 6.32
N LEU A 48 28.73 -7.44 6.25
CA LEU A 48 27.44 -7.93 6.72
C LEU A 48 27.31 -7.82 8.25
N ALA A 49 28.36 -8.22 8.99
CA ALA A 49 28.42 -8.07 10.44
C ALA A 49 28.46 -6.60 10.87
N GLY A 50 29.14 -5.73 10.11
CA GLY A 50 29.17 -4.29 10.33
C GLY A 50 27.81 -3.63 10.11
N LEU A 51 27.08 -4.00 9.06
CA LEU A 51 25.71 -3.54 8.81
C LEU A 51 24.72 -4.08 9.85
N ALA A 52 24.86 -5.34 10.26
CA ALA A 52 24.02 -5.93 11.31
C ALA A 52 24.31 -5.31 12.68
N ALA A 53 25.58 -5.08 13.03
CA ALA A 53 25.97 -4.40 14.26
C ALA A 53 25.52 -2.94 14.25
N PHE A 54 25.62 -2.24 13.12
CA PHE A 54 25.11 -0.89 12.97
C PHE A 54 23.59 -0.84 13.10
N GLY A 55 22.86 -1.79 12.50
CA GLY A 55 21.42 -1.95 12.68
C GLY A 55 21.06 -2.18 14.16
N LEU A 56 21.82 -3.01 14.86
CA LEU A 56 21.63 -3.30 16.27
C LEU A 56 21.91 -2.07 17.15
N VAL A 57 22.96 -1.29 16.85
CA VAL A 57 23.26 -0.02 17.52
C VAL A 57 22.15 1.00 17.29
N VAL A 58 21.66 1.14 16.06
CA VAL A 58 20.55 2.03 15.72
C VAL A 58 19.27 1.60 16.45
N THR A 59 19.00 0.30 16.56
CA THR A 59 17.85 -0.20 17.33
C THR A 59 18.00 0.05 18.82
N ILE A 60 19.18 -0.17 19.41
CA ILE A 60 19.46 0.15 20.82
C ILE A 60 19.29 1.65 21.08
N VAL A 61 19.82 2.51 20.20
CA VAL A 61 19.67 3.97 20.32
C VAL A 61 18.20 4.39 20.19
N ALA A 62 17.44 3.76 19.30
CA ALA A 62 16.00 3.99 19.17
C ALA A 62 15.20 3.53 20.39
N LEU A 63 15.67 2.49 21.10
CA LEU A 63 15.02 1.96 22.30
C LEU A 63 15.34 2.78 23.55
N VAL A 64 16.60 3.20 23.71
CA VAL A 64 17.11 3.95 24.87
C VAL A 64 16.78 5.43 24.77
N TRP A 65 16.85 6.03 23.58
CA TRP A 65 16.64 7.48 23.39
C TRP A 65 15.75 7.82 22.20
N PRO A 66 14.43 7.54 22.28
CA PRO A 66 13.49 7.77 21.18
C PRO A 66 13.47 9.24 20.71
N ARG A 67 13.66 10.20 21.62
CA ARG A 67 13.64 11.63 21.26
C ARG A 67 14.73 12.04 20.25
N ALA A 68 15.89 11.37 20.23
CA ALA A 68 16.96 11.64 19.26
C ALA A 68 16.66 11.05 17.86
N VAL A 69 15.84 10.00 17.79
CA VAL A 69 15.44 9.33 16.53
C VAL A 69 14.25 10.01 15.86
N LYS A 70 13.55 10.90 16.57
CA LYS A 70 12.43 11.71 16.04
C LYS A 70 12.76 12.44 14.71
N PRO A 71 13.85 13.22 14.57
CA PRO A 71 14.16 13.89 13.29
C PRO A 71 14.46 12.89 12.16
N LEU A 72 15.14 11.77 12.46
CA LEU A 72 15.44 10.73 11.48
C LEU A 72 14.15 10.04 10.99
N PHE A 73 13.25 9.71 11.90
CA PHE A 73 11.93 9.14 11.58
C PHE A 73 11.11 10.08 10.69
N ILE A 74 11.12 11.38 11.01
CA ILE A 74 10.40 12.38 10.21
C ILE A 74 11.02 12.51 8.81
N GLY A 75 12.35 12.54 8.70
CA GLY A 75 13.04 12.59 7.41
C GLY A 75 12.77 11.35 6.56
N ALA A 76 12.87 10.16 7.15
CA ALA A 76 12.57 8.89 6.47
C ALA A 76 11.08 8.80 6.07
N SER A 77 10.16 9.24 6.94
CA SER A 77 8.73 9.28 6.63
C SER A 77 8.41 10.25 5.50
N LEU A 78 9.11 11.38 5.44
CA LEU A 78 8.97 12.35 4.35
C LEU A 78 9.47 11.78 3.03
N ALA A 79 10.58 11.03 3.06
CA ALA A 79 11.10 10.33 1.88
C ALA A 79 10.19 9.16 1.44
N ALA A 80 9.54 8.48 2.39
CA ALA A 80 8.60 7.40 2.11
C ALA A 80 7.26 7.88 1.55
N PHE A 81 6.87 9.12 1.83
CA PHE A 81 5.60 9.70 1.36
C PHE A 81 5.39 9.62 -0.17
N PRO A 82 6.31 10.11 -1.03
CA PRO A 82 6.15 10.00 -2.48
C PRO A 82 6.12 8.54 -2.95
N ILE A 83 6.85 7.65 -2.27
CA ILE A 83 6.82 6.21 -2.57
C ILE A 83 5.42 5.65 -2.31
N GLY A 84 4.80 6.02 -1.18
CA GLY A 84 3.44 5.61 -0.85
C GLY A 84 2.41 6.07 -1.89
N LEU A 85 2.55 7.28 -2.42
CA LEU A 85 1.68 7.78 -3.50
C LEU A 85 1.83 6.95 -4.77
N VAL A 86 3.06 6.70 -5.21
CA VAL A 86 3.33 5.89 -6.41
C VAL A 86 2.81 4.47 -6.22
N VAL A 87 3.05 3.85 -5.06
CA VAL A 87 2.56 2.50 -4.76
C VAL A 87 1.04 2.44 -4.71
N GLY A 88 0.37 3.47 -4.17
CA GLY A 88 -1.09 3.57 -4.16
C GLY A 88 -1.67 3.62 -5.59
N GLU A 89 -1.12 4.47 -6.43
CA GLU A 89 -1.49 4.56 -7.85
C GLU A 89 -1.19 3.26 -8.60
N LEU A 90 -0.02 2.67 -8.37
CA LEU A 90 0.37 1.40 -8.99
C LEU A 90 -0.56 0.26 -8.55
N ALA A 91 -0.95 0.21 -7.28
CA ALA A 91 -1.88 -0.78 -6.76
C ALA A 91 -3.26 -0.64 -7.39
N MET A 92 -3.79 0.59 -7.51
CA MET A 92 -5.04 0.85 -8.24
C MET A 92 -4.95 0.44 -9.70
N LEU A 93 -3.85 0.78 -10.38
CA LEU A 93 -3.58 0.38 -11.75
C LEU A 93 -3.57 -1.15 -11.89
N LEU A 94 -2.84 -1.85 -11.02
CA LEU A 94 -2.77 -3.31 -11.03
C LEU A 94 -4.15 -3.94 -10.82
N VAL A 95 -4.94 -3.45 -9.86
CA VAL A 95 -6.31 -3.96 -9.66
C VAL A 95 -7.17 -3.72 -10.90
N PHE A 96 -7.07 -2.55 -11.53
CA PHE A 96 -7.78 -2.25 -12.76
C PHE A 96 -7.42 -3.19 -13.92
N PHE A 97 -6.13 -3.42 -14.15
CA PHE A 97 -5.66 -4.23 -15.28
C PHE A 97 -5.71 -5.74 -15.02
N LEU A 98 -5.53 -6.19 -13.77
CA LEU A 98 -5.52 -7.61 -13.43
C LEU A 98 -6.90 -8.15 -13.02
N VAL A 99 -7.79 -7.30 -12.53
CA VAL A 99 -9.13 -7.72 -12.07
C VAL A 99 -10.20 -7.22 -13.02
N PHE A 100 -10.35 -5.90 -13.15
CA PHE A 100 -11.46 -5.32 -13.90
C PHE A 100 -11.35 -5.57 -15.42
N THR A 101 -10.15 -5.46 -15.98
CA THR A 101 -9.92 -5.64 -17.42
C THR A 101 -10.19 -7.07 -17.89
N PRO A 102 -9.66 -8.14 -17.27
CA PRO A 102 -10.01 -9.50 -17.67
C PRO A 102 -11.47 -9.83 -17.38
N MET A 103 -12.06 -9.30 -16.30
CA MET A 103 -13.49 -9.45 -16.04
C MET A 103 -14.34 -8.86 -17.18
N ALA A 104 -13.99 -7.67 -17.65
CA ALA A 104 -14.65 -7.04 -18.79
C ALA A 104 -14.43 -7.83 -20.09
N LEU A 105 -13.24 -8.40 -20.30
CA LEU A 105 -12.93 -9.24 -21.45
C LEU A 105 -13.78 -10.52 -21.44
N ILE A 106 -13.93 -11.18 -20.29
CA ILE A 106 -14.77 -12.36 -20.11
C ILE A 106 -16.24 -12.02 -20.43
N PHE A 107 -16.77 -10.90 -19.91
CA PHE A 107 -18.13 -10.46 -20.24
C PHE A 107 -18.31 -10.17 -21.73
N ARG A 108 -17.29 -9.60 -22.38
CA ARG A 108 -17.30 -9.37 -23.83
C ARG A 108 -17.31 -10.69 -24.61
N LEU A 109 -16.52 -11.70 -24.19
CA LEU A 109 -16.48 -13.02 -24.83
C LEU A 109 -17.79 -13.79 -24.66
N ILE A 110 -18.43 -13.70 -23.49
CA ILE A 110 -19.74 -14.32 -23.22
C ILE A 110 -20.88 -13.57 -23.95
N GLY A 111 -20.61 -12.39 -24.50
CA GLY A 111 -21.62 -11.55 -25.15
C GLY A 111 -22.60 -10.90 -24.18
N ARG A 112 -22.28 -10.90 -22.87
CA ARG A 112 -23.14 -10.35 -21.82
C ARG A 112 -22.94 -8.84 -21.74
N ASP A 113 -23.87 -8.10 -22.35
CA ASP A 113 -23.92 -6.64 -22.25
C ASP A 113 -24.65 -6.21 -20.96
N ALA A 114 -23.97 -6.35 -19.82
CA ALA A 114 -24.55 -6.01 -18.51
C ALA A 114 -24.91 -4.52 -18.37
N LEU A 115 -24.24 -3.64 -19.13
CA LEU A 115 -24.51 -2.20 -19.13
C LEU A 115 -25.45 -1.76 -20.28
N GLN A 116 -25.97 -2.68 -21.09
CA GLN A 116 -26.80 -2.38 -22.27
C GLN A 116 -26.19 -1.26 -23.14
N ARG A 117 -24.88 -1.30 -23.36
CA ARG A 117 -24.13 -0.25 -24.08
C ARG A 117 -24.35 -0.31 -25.58
N LYS A 118 -24.90 -1.42 -26.11
CA LYS A 118 -25.28 -1.51 -27.52
C LYS A 118 -26.42 -0.55 -27.82
N VAL A 119 -26.16 0.40 -28.73
CA VAL A 119 -27.15 1.34 -29.24
C VAL A 119 -28.10 0.58 -30.16
N ASP A 120 -29.30 0.30 -29.68
CA ASP A 120 -30.40 -0.24 -30.49
C ASP A 120 -31.10 0.91 -31.23
N ARG A 121 -30.85 1.02 -32.54
CA ARG A 121 -31.46 2.07 -33.40
C ARG A 121 -32.95 1.88 -33.64
N GLN A 122 -33.52 0.72 -33.33
CA GLN A 122 -34.95 0.43 -33.49
C GLN A 122 -35.72 0.63 -32.17
N ALA A 123 -35.03 0.80 -31.04
CA ALA A 123 -35.65 1.05 -29.76
C ALA A 123 -36.34 2.42 -29.74
N LYS A 124 -37.64 2.44 -29.43
CA LYS A 124 -38.43 3.68 -29.25
C LYS A 124 -37.98 4.51 -28.04
N SER A 125 -37.32 3.87 -27.06
CA SER A 125 -36.89 4.48 -25.80
C SER A 125 -35.90 3.55 -25.07
N TYR A 126 -34.84 4.10 -24.50
CA TYR A 126 -33.89 3.39 -23.61
C TYR A 126 -34.28 3.44 -22.13
N TRP A 127 -35.42 4.06 -21.80
CA TRP A 127 -35.89 4.14 -20.42
C TRP A 127 -36.24 2.75 -19.89
N GLN A 128 -35.53 2.30 -18.85
CA GLN A 128 -35.88 1.07 -18.15
C GLN A 128 -37.03 1.34 -17.16
N PRO A 129 -38.05 0.46 -17.10
CA PRO A 129 -39.12 0.59 -16.13
C PRO A 129 -38.56 0.44 -14.70
N LYS A 130 -38.63 1.52 -13.93
CA LYS A 130 -38.28 1.47 -12.51
C LYS A 130 -39.35 0.68 -11.77
N ALA A 131 -38.95 -0.37 -11.05
CA ALA A 131 -39.86 -1.07 -10.15
C ALA A 131 -40.44 -0.06 -9.14
N GLN A 132 -41.76 0.07 -9.11
CA GLN A 132 -42.44 0.96 -8.17
C GLN A 132 -42.17 0.48 -6.74
N PRO A 133 -41.80 1.37 -5.81
CA PRO A 133 -41.61 1.00 -4.42
C PRO A 133 -42.92 0.45 -3.86
N LYS A 134 -42.85 -0.63 -3.07
CA LYS A 134 -44.00 -1.26 -2.43
C LYS A 134 -44.55 -0.34 -1.32
N GLY A 135 -45.38 0.62 -1.70
CA GLY A 135 -46.16 1.48 -0.82
C GLY A 135 -45.35 2.51 -0.02
N ALA A 136 -45.99 3.64 0.30
CA ALA A 136 -45.38 4.73 1.09
C ALA A 136 -44.88 4.27 2.47
N ALA A 137 -45.52 3.24 3.06
CA ALA A 137 -45.13 2.64 4.33
C ALA A 137 -43.72 1.99 4.33
N SER A 138 -43.18 1.62 3.17
CA SER A 138 -41.84 1.02 3.08
C SER A 138 -40.71 2.03 3.32
N TYR A 139 -40.97 3.33 3.20
CA TYR A 139 -39.97 4.38 3.46
C TYR A 139 -39.72 4.61 4.94
N TYR A 140 -40.68 4.25 5.81
CA TYR A 140 -40.62 4.47 7.26
C TYR A 140 -39.95 3.34 8.04
N ARG A 141 -39.48 2.27 7.38
CA ARG A 141 -38.84 1.09 8.02
C ARG A 141 -37.31 1.10 7.99
N LEU A 142 -36.70 2.22 7.63
CA LEU A 142 -35.24 2.37 7.46
C LEU A 142 -34.52 3.00 8.68
N TYR A 143 -35.23 3.16 9.80
CA TYR A 143 -34.69 3.54 11.10
C TYR A 143 -35.23 2.59 12.16
#